data_AF-A0A1Q3HQ01-F1
#
_entry.id   AF-A0A1Q3HQ01-F1
#
_cell.length_a   1.000
_cell.length_b   1.000
_cell.length_c   1.000
_cell.angle_alpha   90.00
_cell.angle_beta   90.00
_cell.angle_gamma   90.00
#
_symmetry.space_group_name_H-M   'P 1'
#
loop_
_entity.id
_entity.type
_entity.pdbx_description
1 polymer ?
#
loop_
_entity_poly.entity_id
_entity_poly.type
_entity_poly.pdbx_seq_one_letter_code
_entity_poly.pdbx_strand_id
1 'polypeptide(L)'
;MRHQTSLVLVLAFTAVASTSSCTPPDSPPMPSDPQLCNGPLGTRAQLTTPIGATEGPRIDEPLECSKGSSGMDEGAYIRIHGQGTRQLVMPGRAGEQTCVPPAGAKSDVCPEVPANEVADEIKKRLQARGIVVNGTGAGVCAQPVGDDFDTWDYSVGITDWKDADAAVAIVDEVLQGWGIGHHFGISVWGMNCDMVLF
;
A
#
# COMPACT_ATOMS: atom_id res chain seq x y z
N MET A 1 84.73 -12.99 18.70
CA MET A 1 84.63 -11.56 18.38
C MET A 1 83.47 -11.33 17.43
N ARG A 2 82.83 -10.15 17.56
CA ARG A 2 81.67 -9.61 16.83
C ARG A 2 80.28 -9.92 17.39
N HIS A 3 79.81 -8.91 18.12
CA HIS A 3 78.43 -8.56 18.42
C HIS A 3 77.57 -8.47 17.16
N GLN A 4 76.29 -8.83 17.31
CA GLN A 4 75.23 -8.18 16.54
C GLN A 4 74.01 -7.96 17.44
N THR A 5 73.92 -6.74 17.93
CA THR A 5 72.76 -6.11 18.56
C THR A 5 71.66 -5.98 17.51
N SER A 6 70.44 -6.44 17.80
CA SER A 6 69.26 -6.07 17.03
C SER A 6 68.23 -5.46 17.96
N LEU A 7 67.97 -4.19 17.69
CA LEU A 7 67.07 -3.26 18.33
C LEU A 7 65.62 -3.75 18.12
N VAL A 8 64.85 -3.95 19.18
CA VAL A 8 63.40 -4.18 19.09
C VAL A 8 62.72 -2.81 19.03
N LEU A 9 62.11 -2.51 17.89
CA LEU A 9 61.33 -1.29 17.65
C LEU A 9 59.94 -1.46 18.28
N VAL A 10 59.64 -0.70 19.33
CA VAL A 10 58.31 -0.64 19.95
C VAL A 10 57.45 0.34 19.14
N LEU A 11 56.50 -0.18 18.36
CA LEU A 11 55.47 0.60 17.69
C LEU A 11 54.36 0.96 18.68
N ALA A 12 54.28 2.24 19.06
CA ALA A 12 53.19 2.80 19.82
C ALA A 12 51.93 2.91 18.93
N PHE A 13 50.87 2.17 19.26
CA PHE A 13 49.54 2.36 18.69
C PHE A 13 48.87 3.58 19.34
N THR A 14 48.77 4.69 18.60
CA THR A 14 47.88 5.80 18.93
C THR A 14 46.47 5.44 18.49
N ALA A 15 45.59 5.15 19.45
CA ALA A 15 44.16 5.02 19.22
C ALA A 15 43.56 6.42 18.99
N VAL A 16 43.16 6.72 17.76
CA VAL A 16 42.39 7.93 17.44
C VAL A 16 40.93 7.60 17.69
N ALA A 17 40.34 8.14 18.75
CA ALA A 17 38.92 8.06 19.01
C ALA A 17 38.18 8.98 18.02
N SER A 18 37.70 8.41 16.91
CA SER A 18 36.79 9.10 16.02
C SER A 18 35.40 9.13 16.66
N THR A 19 35.02 10.26 17.25
CA THR A 19 33.63 10.56 17.59
C THR A 19 32.88 10.81 16.29
N SER A 20 32.36 9.76 15.67
CA SER A 20 31.39 9.87 14.59
C SER A 20 30.09 10.40 15.18
N SER A 21 29.91 11.72 15.18
CA SER A 21 28.60 12.34 15.33
C SER A 21 27.74 11.84 14.16
N CYS A 22 26.83 10.91 14.44
CA CYS A 22 25.76 10.54 13.53
C CYS A 22 24.81 11.73 13.40
N THR A 23 25.14 12.69 12.55
CA THR A 23 24.13 13.59 12.00
C THR A 23 23.30 12.71 11.06
N PRO A 24 21.98 12.56 11.29
CA PRO A 24 21.12 11.94 10.29
C PRO A 24 21.34 12.69 8.97
N PRO A 25 21.46 12.01 7.82
CA PRO A 25 21.50 12.71 6.56
C PRO A 25 20.24 13.58 6.46
N ASP A 26 20.43 14.90 6.29
CA ASP A 26 19.37 15.81 5.91
C ASP A 26 18.70 15.21 4.67
N SER A 27 17.51 14.63 4.88
CA SER A 27 16.74 14.12 3.77
C SER A 27 16.36 15.35 2.94
N PRO A 28 16.71 15.39 1.64
CA PRO A 28 16.30 16.50 0.81
C PRO A 28 14.77 16.62 0.91
N PRO A 29 14.20 17.84 1.06
CA PRO A 29 12.76 18.00 1.06
C PRO A 29 12.24 17.37 -0.22
N MET A 30 11.38 16.35 -0.08
CA MET A 30 10.75 15.77 -1.24
C MET A 30 10.00 16.89 -1.95
N PRO A 31 10.23 17.15 -3.25
CA PRO A 31 9.43 18.11 -3.97
C PRO A 31 8.01 17.57 -4.01
N SER A 32 7.16 18.04 -3.11
CA SER A 32 5.72 17.87 -3.21
C SER A 32 5.27 18.74 -4.38
N ASP A 33 4.89 18.10 -5.49
CA ASP A 33 4.12 18.79 -6.51
C ASP A 33 2.84 19.31 -5.84
N PRO A 34 2.62 20.63 -5.75
CA PRO A 34 1.45 21.19 -5.08
C PRO A 34 0.13 20.70 -5.67
N GLN A 35 0.13 20.22 -6.93
CA GLN A 35 -1.05 19.62 -7.54
C GLN A 35 -1.47 18.31 -6.87
N LEU A 36 -0.52 17.54 -6.35
CA LEU A 36 -0.82 16.31 -5.61
C LEU A 36 -1.55 16.61 -4.29
N CYS A 37 -1.50 17.84 -3.78
CA CYS A 37 -2.13 18.21 -2.51
C CYS A 37 -3.62 18.58 -2.62
N ASN A 38 -4.16 18.75 -3.84
CA ASN A 38 -5.50 19.27 -4.09
C ASN A 38 -6.42 18.18 -4.68
N GLY A 39 -6.53 17.04 -4.00
CA GLY A 39 -7.28 15.89 -4.47
C GLY A 39 -6.55 15.07 -5.54
N PRO A 40 -7.23 14.07 -6.16
CA PRO A 40 -6.62 13.23 -7.16
C PRO A 40 -6.30 13.98 -8.45
N LEU A 41 -5.24 13.56 -9.12
CA LEU A 41 -4.95 14.01 -10.48
C LEU A 41 -5.95 13.42 -11.46
N GLY A 42 -6.37 14.22 -12.44
CA GLY A 42 -7.32 13.78 -13.45
C GLY A 42 -8.76 13.73 -12.94
N THR A 43 -9.62 12.97 -13.62
CA THR A 43 -11.04 12.86 -13.28
C THR A 43 -11.58 11.46 -13.54
N ARG A 44 -12.71 11.14 -12.90
CA ARG A 44 -13.52 9.93 -13.12
C ARG A 44 -13.77 9.57 -14.59
N ALA A 45 -13.78 10.55 -15.51
CA ALA A 45 -13.96 10.32 -16.94
C ALA A 45 -12.83 9.50 -17.60
N GLN A 46 -11.67 9.36 -16.94
CA GLN A 46 -10.55 8.55 -17.42
C GLN A 46 -10.69 7.07 -17.08
N LEU A 47 -11.57 6.69 -16.15
CA LEU A 47 -11.87 5.29 -15.87
C LEU A 47 -12.78 4.75 -16.98
N THR A 48 -12.25 3.79 -17.74
CA THR A 48 -12.94 3.16 -18.87
C THR A 48 -13.49 1.77 -18.55
N THR A 49 -13.08 1.18 -17.43
CA THR A 49 -13.56 -0.12 -16.96
C THR A 49 -15.09 -0.10 -16.83
N PRO A 50 -15.81 -1.06 -17.46
CA PRO A 50 -17.26 -1.06 -17.44
C PRO A 50 -17.82 -1.28 -16.04
N ILE A 51 -18.84 -0.51 -15.68
CA ILE A 51 -19.56 -0.63 -14.40
C ILE A 51 -20.56 -1.78 -14.49
N GLY A 52 -20.65 -2.60 -13.44
CA GLY A 52 -21.62 -3.69 -13.35
C GLY A 52 -21.43 -4.79 -14.40
N ALA A 53 -20.22 -4.94 -14.95
CA ALA A 53 -19.91 -5.98 -15.91
C ALA A 53 -20.16 -7.38 -15.33
N THR A 54 -20.59 -8.32 -16.18
CA THR A 54 -20.74 -9.74 -15.82
C THR A 54 -19.48 -10.57 -16.10
N GLU A 55 -18.58 -10.04 -16.93
CA GLU A 55 -17.30 -10.64 -17.31
C GLU A 55 -16.18 -9.61 -17.08
N GLY A 56 -15.02 -10.09 -16.64
CA GLY A 56 -13.90 -9.22 -16.24
C GLY A 56 -14.10 -8.58 -14.86
N PRO A 57 -13.39 -7.48 -14.57
CA PRO A 57 -13.51 -6.77 -13.30
C PRO A 57 -14.93 -6.29 -13.07
N ARG A 58 -15.51 -6.68 -11.92
CA ARG A 58 -16.85 -6.25 -11.52
C ARG A 58 -16.72 -5.10 -10.55
N ILE A 59 -17.04 -3.90 -11.01
CA ILE A 59 -16.96 -2.68 -10.19
C ILE A 59 -18.31 -1.99 -10.05
N ASP A 60 -18.53 -1.35 -8.91
CA ASP A 60 -19.63 -0.42 -8.71
C ASP A 60 -19.32 0.94 -9.32
N GLU A 61 -20.34 1.81 -9.44
CA GLU A 61 -20.10 3.21 -9.76
C GLU A 61 -19.20 3.82 -8.67
N PRO A 62 -18.07 4.45 -9.03
CA PRO A 62 -17.19 5.06 -8.05
C PRO A 62 -17.91 6.08 -7.17
N LEU A 63 -17.62 6.02 -5.88
CA LEU A 63 -18.20 6.90 -4.87
C LEU A 63 -17.28 8.10 -4.65
N GLU A 64 -17.78 9.31 -4.87
CA GLU A 64 -17.07 10.55 -4.58
C GLU A 64 -17.24 10.93 -3.11
N CYS A 65 -16.14 11.14 -2.41
CA CYS A 65 -16.09 11.34 -0.96
C CYS A 65 -15.32 12.61 -0.63
N SER A 66 -16.08 13.63 -0.19
CA SER A 66 -15.54 14.94 0.14
C SER A 66 -15.10 15.09 1.61
N LYS A 67 -15.42 14.11 2.47
CA LYS A 67 -15.05 14.07 3.90
C LYS A 67 -14.94 12.61 4.37
N GLY A 68 -13.78 12.00 4.14
CA GLY A 68 -13.49 10.65 4.64
C GLY A 68 -13.13 10.67 6.13
N SER A 69 -13.51 9.62 6.88
CA SER A 69 -13.03 9.47 8.27
C SER A 69 -11.53 9.18 8.37
N SER A 70 -10.89 8.92 7.23
CA SER A 70 -9.48 8.60 7.06
C SER A 70 -8.55 9.82 6.94
N GLY A 71 -9.09 11.06 7.00
CA GLY A 71 -8.28 12.28 6.81
C GLY A 71 -7.79 12.48 5.37
N MET A 72 -8.41 11.76 4.44
CA MET A 72 -8.24 11.88 2.99
C MET A 72 -9.44 12.67 2.48
N ASP A 73 -9.33 13.99 2.42
CA ASP A 73 -10.38 14.83 1.87
C ASP A 73 -10.29 14.85 0.33
N GLU A 74 -11.45 14.93 -0.32
CA GLU A 74 -11.59 15.04 -1.79
C GLU A 74 -10.96 13.88 -2.57
N GLY A 75 -11.60 12.71 -2.54
CA GLY A 75 -11.22 11.58 -3.40
C GLY A 75 -12.38 10.66 -3.73
N ALA A 76 -12.09 9.59 -4.47
CA ALA A 76 -13.09 8.63 -4.90
C ALA A 76 -12.73 7.19 -4.50
N TYR A 77 -13.75 6.39 -4.23
CA TYR A 77 -13.60 4.96 -3.95
C TYR A 77 -14.19 4.13 -5.08
N ILE A 78 -13.40 3.21 -5.61
CA ILE A 78 -13.81 2.21 -6.61
C ILE A 78 -13.89 0.87 -5.89
N ARG A 79 -15.09 0.31 -5.77
CA ARG A 79 -15.31 -1.03 -5.18
C ARG A 79 -15.15 -2.09 -6.26
N ILE A 80 -14.27 -3.06 -6.05
CA ILE A 80 -14.07 -4.22 -6.94
C ILE A 80 -14.54 -5.49 -6.24
N HIS A 81 -15.47 -6.23 -6.84
CA HIS A 81 -16.08 -7.42 -6.26
C HIS A 81 -15.35 -8.70 -6.62
N GLY A 82 -14.86 -9.42 -5.62
CA GLY A 82 -14.31 -10.76 -5.76
C GLY A 82 -15.34 -11.78 -6.30
N GLN A 83 -14.82 -12.90 -6.80
CA GLN A 83 -15.61 -13.99 -7.41
C GLN A 83 -15.36 -15.35 -6.75
N GLY A 84 -14.48 -15.41 -5.76
CA GLY A 84 -14.16 -16.63 -5.04
C GLY A 84 -15.00 -16.83 -3.78
N THR A 85 -14.46 -17.63 -2.85
CA THR A 85 -15.16 -18.01 -1.61
C THR A 85 -14.40 -17.65 -0.35
N ARG A 86 -13.14 -17.19 -0.47
CA ARG A 86 -12.36 -16.74 0.69
C ARG A 86 -12.79 -15.35 1.13
N GLN A 87 -12.79 -15.12 2.43
CA GLN A 87 -13.13 -13.83 3.01
C GLN A 87 -11.89 -13.06 3.43
N LEU A 88 -11.96 -11.73 3.31
CA LEU A 88 -10.96 -10.83 3.85
C LEU A 88 -11.29 -10.51 5.30
N VAL A 89 -10.29 -10.57 6.17
CA VAL A 89 -10.40 -10.18 7.58
C VAL A 89 -9.44 -9.05 7.93
N MET A 90 -9.87 -8.17 8.82
CA MET A 90 -9.09 -6.98 9.18
C MET A 90 -7.83 -7.32 9.98
N PRO A 91 -6.67 -6.71 9.66
CA PRO A 91 -5.47 -6.80 10.49
C PRO A 91 -5.75 -6.27 11.91
N GLY A 92 -5.51 -7.09 12.93
CA GLY A 92 -5.72 -6.71 14.33
C GLY A 92 -6.74 -7.58 15.10
N ARG A 93 -7.56 -8.39 14.42
CA ARG A 93 -8.23 -9.54 15.06
C ARG A 93 -7.27 -10.72 15.37
N ALA A 94 -6.00 -10.58 15.00
CA ALA A 94 -4.98 -11.63 15.04
C ALA A 94 -4.50 -11.95 16.47
N GLY A 95 -5.36 -12.60 17.25
CA GLY A 95 -4.95 -13.65 18.19
C GLY A 95 -4.92 -15.05 17.51
N GLU A 96 -5.44 -15.15 16.28
CA GLU A 96 -5.49 -16.37 15.47
C GLU A 96 -4.46 -16.29 14.34
N GLN A 97 -3.85 -17.43 14.01
CA GLN A 97 -2.80 -17.55 13.01
C GLN A 97 -3.24 -16.95 11.66
N THR A 98 -2.43 -16.05 11.11
CA THR A 98 -2.60 -15.51 9.77
C THR A 98 -2.49 -16.64 8.75
N CYS A 99 -3.59 -16.98 8.08
CA CYS A 99 -3.60 -18.00 7.05
C CYS A 99 -3.33 -17.35 5.69
N VAL A 100 -2.16 -17.60 5.13
CA VAL A 100 -1.83 -17.19 3.76
C VAL A 100 -1.84 -18.46 2.89
N PRO A 101 -2.76 -18.57 1.92
CA PRO A 101 -2.82 -19.75 1.08
C PRO A 101 -1.58 -19.81 0.17
N PRO A 102 -0.95 -20.99 0.00
CA PRO A 102 0.03 -21.18 -1.05
C PRO A 102 -0.57 -20.85 -2.43
N ALA A 103 0.28 -20.41 -3.36
CA ALA A 103 -0.17 -20.13 -4.73
C ALA A 103 -0.87 -21.34 -5.35
N GLY A 104 -2.06 -21.13 -5.93
CA GLY A 104 -2.86 -22.19 -6.54
C GLY A 104 -3.56 -23.12 -5.53
N ALA A 105 -3.52 -22.84 -4.24
CA ALA A 105 -4.27 -23.62 -3.25
C ALA A 105 -5.79 -23.46 -3.45
N LYS A 106 -6.50 -24.57 -3.33
CA LYS A 106 -7.98 -24.61 -3.35
C LYS A 106 -8.58 -23.71 -2.28
N SER A 107 -9.75 -23.15 -2.53
CA SER A 107 -10.37 -22.11 -1.69
C SER A 107 -10.80 -22.57 -0.29
N ASP A 108 -10.84 -23.88 -0.03
CA ASP A 108 -11.03 -24.48 1.29
C ASP A 108 -9.76 -24.41 2.17
N VAL A 109 -8.59 -24.18 1.57
CA VAL A 109 -7.34 -23.88 2.28
C VAL A 109 -7.29 -22.38 2.55
N CYS A 110 -7.26 -22.00 3.83
CA CYS A 110 -7.37 -20.61 4.31
C CYS A 110 -8.68 -19.94 3.85
N PRO A 111 -9.84 -20.28 4.44
CA PRO A 111 -11.11 -19.66 4.08
C PRO A 111 -11.16 -18.17 4.43
N GLU A 112 -10.34 -17.72 5.39
CA GLU A 112 -10.16 -16.33 5.75
C GLU A 112 -8.69 -15.96 5.54
N VAL A 113 -8.45 -14.80 4.93
CA VAL A 113 -7.09 -14.28 4.72
C VAL A 113 -6.99 -12.83 5.19
N PRO A 114 -5.83 -12.41 5.72
CA PRO A 114 -5.66 -11.04 6.18
C PRO A 114 -5.70 -10.06 5.00
N ALA A 115 -6.50 -9.00 5.13
CA ALA A 115 -6.65 -7.99 4.09
C ALA A 115 -5.34 -7.27 3.76
N ASN A 116 -4.43 -7.12 4.74
CA ASN A 116 -3.13 -6.50 4.54
C ASN A 116 -2.20 -7.33 3.63
N GLU A 117 -2.27 -8.67 3.67
CA GLU A 117 -1.45 -9.54 2.81
C GLU A 117 -1.87 -9.42 1.34
N VAL A 118 -3.19 -9.39 1.11
CA VAL A 118 -3.76 -9.15 -0.23
C VAL A 118 -3.38 -7.75 -0.73
N ALA A 119 -3.47 -6.75 0.13
CA ALA A 119 -3.11 -5.39 -0.22
C ALA A 119 -1.62 -5.20 -0.50
N ASP A 120 -0.73 -5.90 0.22
CA ASP A 120 0.71 -5.89 -0.04
C ASP A 120 1.06 -6.47 -1.42
N GLU A 121 0.37 -7.53 -1.84
CA GLU A 121 0.52 -8.08 -3.19
C GLU A 121 0.04 -7.09 -4.26
N ILE A 122 -1.14 -6.47 -4.07
CA ILE A 122 -1.67 -5.44 -4.98
C ILE A 122 -0.67 -4.27 -5.09
N LYS A 123 -0.21 -3.75 -3.95
CA LYS A 123 0.75 -2.65 -3.89
C LYS A 123 2.03 -2.98 -4.66
N LYS A 124 2.60 -4.17 -4.46
CA LYS A 124 3.81 -4.60 -5.21
C LYS A 124 3.57 -4.59 -6.72
N ARG A 125 2.42 -5.08 -7.18
CA ARG A 125 2.07 -5.11 -8.61
C ARG A 125 1.84 -3.72 -9.19
N LEU A 126 1.18 -2.83 -8.46
CA LEU A 126 1.00 -1.42 -8.85
C LEU A 126 2.36 -0.72 -8.99
N GLN A 127 3.22 -0.86 -8.00
CA GLN A 127 4.55 -0.26 -8.00
C GLN A 127 5.44 -0.82 -9.13
N ALA A 128 5.33 -2.12 -9.43
CA ALA A 128 6.02 -2.73 -10.57
C ALA A 128 5.59 -2.18 -11.93
N ARG A 129 4.40 -1.55 -12.02
CA ARG A 129 3.91 -0.83 -13.20
C ARG A 129 4.28 0.66 -13.19
N GLY A 130 4.98 1.14 -12.17
CA GLY A 130 5.31 2.55 -12.01
C GLY A 130 4.17 3.42 -11.48
N ILE A 131 3.09 2.80 -10.98
CA ILE A 131 1.95 3.52 -10.39
C ILE A 131 2.32 3.96 -8.97
N VAL A 132 2.04 5.23 -8.65
CA VAL A 132 2.28 5.80 -7.32
C VAL A 132 1.19 5.33 -6.37
N VAL A 133 1.59 4.75 -5.23
CA VAL A 133 0.69 4.24 -4.19
C VAL A 133 0.83 5.10 -2.94
N ASN A 134 -0.27 5.72 -2.50
CA ASN A 134 -0.31 6.64 -1.35
C ASN A 134 -0.45 5.91 0.00
N GLY A 135 -0.90 4.66 0.00
CA GLY A 135 -1.10 3.90 1.22
C GLY A 135 -2.01 2.69 1.03
N THR A 136 -2.22 1.99 2.12
CA THR A 136 -3.11 0.83 2.24
C THR A 136 -3.85 0.96 3.56
N GLY A 137 -5.17 0.75 3.57
CA GLY A 137 -5.94 0.84 4.80
C GLY A 137 -7.42 1.11 4.55
N ALA A 138 -8.03 1.80 5.52
CA ALA A 138 -9.38 2.33 5.36
C ALA A 138 -9.44 3.26 4.13
N GLY A 139 -10.48 3.09 3.32
CA GLY A 139 -10.65 3.87 2.10
C GLY A 139 -11.02 5.33 2.35
N VAL A 140 -10.99 6.11 1.27
CA VAL A 140 -11.41 7.53 1.29
C VAL A 140 -12.88 7.70 1.67
N CYS A 141 -13.72 6.69 1.43
CA CYS A 141 -15.13 6.68 1.79
C CYS A 141 -15.45 5.96 3.11
N ALA A 142 -14.42 5.44 3.81
CA ALA A 142 -14.60 4.67 5.03
C ALA A 142 -15.40 5.47 6.07
N GLN A 143 -16.37 4.80 6.70
CA GLN A 143 -17.19 5.39 7.75
C GLN A 143 -16.54 5.17 9.13
N PRO A 144 -16.85 6.00 10.14
CA PRO A 144 -16.33 5.84 11.49
C PRO A 144 -16.67 4.46 12.10
N VAL A 145 -15.66 3.59 12.08
CA VAL A 145 -15.39 2.40 12.91
C VAL A 145 -16.59 1.52 13.29
N GLY A 146 -16.85 0.52 12.45
CA GLY A 146 -17.39 -0.78 12.84
C GLY A 146 -16.29 -1.86 12.81
N ASP A 147 -16.55 -3.02 13.40
CA ASP A 147 -15.69 -4.20 13.31
C ASP A 147 -15.92 -5.03 12.04
N ASP A 148 -16.84 -4.56 11.19
CA ASP A 148 -17.21 -5.13 9.91
C ASP A 148 -16.28 -4.62 8.80
N PHE A 149 -15.68 -5.57 8.07
CA PHE A 149 -14.80 -5.29 6.93
C PHE A 149 -15.46 -4.35 5.91
N ASP A 150 -16.77 -4.51 5.67
CA ASP A 150 -17.50 -3.74 4.66
C ASP A 150 -17.58 -2.24 4.99
N THR A 151 -17.40 -1.86 6.27
CA THR A 151 -17.43 -0.46 6.72
C THR A 151 -16.10 0.27 6.53
N TRP A 152 -15.01 -0.48 6.33
CA TRP A 152 -13.67 0.07 6.17
C TRP A 152 -13.39 0.53 4.74
N ASP A 153 -14.18 0.11 3.76
CA ASP A 153 -13.88 0.33 2.34
C ASP A 153 -12.40 0.05 2.05
N TYR A 154 -11.92 -1.09 2.55
CA TYR A 154 -10.49 -1.37 2.65
C TYR A 154 -9.87 -1.38 1.25
N SER A 155 -8.81 -0.59 1.08
CA SER A 155 -8.29 -0.28 -0.24
C SER A 155 -6.79 0.02 -0.25
N VAL A 156 -6.24 0.05 -1.46
CA VAL A 156 -4.98 0.70 -1.75
C VAL A 156 -5.25 2.07 -2.39
N GLY A 157 -4.44 3.07 -2.04
CA GLY A 157 -4.56 4.44 -2.54
C GLY A 157 -3.70 4.69 -3.77
N ILE A 158 -4.24 5.28 -4.83
CA ILE A 158 -3.50 5.81 -5.98
C ILE A 158 -3.75 7.32 -6.14
N THR A 159 -2.85 8.02 -6.83
CA THR A 159 -2.92 9.49 -6.99
C THR A 159 -3.67 9.97 -8.22
N ASP A 160 -3.69 9.20 -9.30
CA ASP A 160 -4.10 9.68 -10.63
C ASP A 160 -5.14 8.76 -11.26
N TRP A 161 -6.23 9.37 -11.74
CA TRP A 161 -7.31 8.66 -12.43
C TRP A 161 -6.86 7.96 -13.70
N LYS A 162 -5.77 8.39 -14.35
CA LYS A 162 -5.23 7.67 -15.52
C LYS A 162 -4.78 6.25 -15.19
N ASP A 163 -4.44 5.98 -13.93
CA ASP A 163 -3.95 4.68 -13.47
C ASP A 163 -5.09 3.78 -12.96
N ALA A 164 -6.32 4.29 -12.88
CA ALA A 164 -7.46 3.60 -12.27
C ALA A 164 -7.81 2.28 -12.99
N ASP A 165 -7.82 2.25 -14.32
CA ASP A 165 -8.11 1.02 -15.08
C ASP A 165 -7.05 -0.07 -14.83
N ALA A 166 -5.77 0.31 -14.83
CA ALA A 166 -4.68 -0.62 -14.53
C ALA A 166 -4.77 -1.14 -13.08
N ALA A 167 -5.13 -0.26 -12.14
CA ALA A 167 -5.31 -0.62 -10.75
C ALA A 167 -6.50 -1.59 -10.54
N VAL A 168 -7.64 -1.32 -11.18
CA VAL A 168 -8.82 -2.20 -11.15
C VAL A 168 -8.49 -3.58 -11.70
N ALA A 169 -7.78 -3.65 -12.84
CA ALA A 169 -7.35 -4.93 -13.42
C ALA A 169 -6.43 -5.72 -12.47
N ILE A 170 -5.46 -5.04 -11.84
CA ILE A 170 -4.55 -5.69 -10.87
C ILE A 170 -5.32 -6.21 -9.65
N VAL A 171 -6.24 -5.42 -9.10
CA VAL A 171 -7.06 -5.87 -7.96
C VAL A 171 -7.88 -7.09 -8.36
N ASP A 172 -8.59 -7.05 -9.48
CA ASP A 172 -9.38 -8.19 -9.98
C ASP A 172 -8.53 -9.45 -10.15
N GLU A 173 -7.35 -9.34 -10.79
CA GLU A 173 -6.41 -10.46 -10.95
C GLU A 173 -5.95 -11.03 -9.60
N VAL A 174 -5.67 -10.17 -8.61
CA VAL A 174 -5.24 -10.61 -7.27
C VAL A 174 -6.40 -11.28 -6.55
N LEU A 175 -7.60 -10.70 -6.56
CA LEU A 175 -8.79 -11.30 -5.93
C LEU A 175 -9.10 -12.66 -6.54
N GLN A 176 -9.01 -12.80 -7.87
CA GLN A 176 -9.18 -14.08 -8.55
C GLN A 176 -8.08 -15.08 -8.19
N GLY A 177 -6.81 -14.66 -8.24
CA GLY A 177 -5.67 -15.53 -7.92
C GLY A 177 -5.68 -16.04 -6.48
N TRP A 178 -6.18 -15.22 -5.55
CA TRP A 178 -6.37 -15.57 -4.15
C TRP A 178 -7.75 -16.20 -3.88
N GLY A 179 -8.65 -16.28 -4.86
CA GLY A 179 -9.99 -16.85 -4.68
C GLY A 179 -10.83 -16.10 -3.64
N ILE A 180 -10.70 -14.77 -3.58
CA ILE A 180 -11.44 -13.89 -2.67
C ILE A 180 -12.87 -13.67 -3.19
N GLY A 181 -13.85 -13.83 -2.31
CA GLY A 181 -15.26 -13.51 -2.56
C GLY A 181 -15.67 -12.12 -2.08
N HIS A 182 -15.03 -11.59 -1.03
CA HIS A 182 -15.20 -10.20 -0.61
C HIS A 182 -14.80 -9.19 -1.69
N HIS A 183 -15.23 -7.95 -1.49
CA HIS A 183 -14.77 -6.83 -2.28
C HIS A 183 -13.44 -6.29 -1.75
N PHE A 184 -12.71 -5.56 -2.60
CA PHE A 184 -11.54 -4.78 -2.23
C PHE A 184 -11.57 -3.49 -3.04
N GLY A 185 -11.08 -2.39 -2.48
CA GLY A 185 -11.19 -1.09 -3.12
C GLY A 185 -9.91 -0.52 -3.71
N ILE A 186 -10.09 0.46 -4.58
CA ILE A 186 -9.09 1.49 -4.91
C ILE A 186 -9.60 2.83 -4.38
N SER A 187 -8.78 3.52 -3.59
CA SER A 187 -9.02 4.93 -3.27
C SER A 187 -8.20 5.80 -4.21
N VAL A 188 -8.84 6.72 -4.93
CA VAL A 188 -8.17 7.70 -5.80
C VAL A 188 -8.19 9.05 -5.08
N TRP A 189 -7.04 9.49 -4.60
CA TRP A 189 -6.94 10.72 -3.78
C TRP A 189 -5.56 11.35 -3.89
N GLY A 190 -5.45 12.64 -3.55
CA GLY A 190 -4.18 13.36 -3.51
C GLY A 190 -3.24 12.85 -2.42
N MET A 191 -2.09 13.47 -2.23
CA MET A 191 -1.27 13.30 -1.03
C MET A 191 -1.72 14.29 0.04
N ASN A 192 -1.75 13.86 1.30
CA ASN A 192 -1.92 14.78 2.41
C ASN A 192 -0.61 15.55 2.64
N CYS A 193 -0.58 16.81 2.23
CA CYS A 193 0.61 17.66 2.29
C CYS A 193 0.84 18.35 3.65
N ASP A 194 -0.13 18.29 4.57
CA ASP A 194 0.05 18.77 5.94
C ASP A 194 0.95 17.84 6.77
N MET A 195 1.15 16.59 6.33
CA MET A 195 2.09 15.64 6.94
C MET A 195 3.55 15.78 6.46
N VAL A 196 3.82 16.66 5.47
CA VAL A 196 5.17 16.85 4.88
C VAL A 196 5.83 18.16 5.33
N LEU A 197 5.17 18.96 6.18
CA LEU A 197 5.63 20.28 6.64
C LEU A 197 6.27 20.29 8.04
N PHE A 198 6.80 19.16 8.54
CA PHE A 198 7.52 19.09 9.83
C PHE A 198 8.98 18.68 9.68
#